data_AF-A0AAW9S3Q5-F1
#
_entry.id   AF-A0AAW9S3Q5-F1
#
_cell.length_a   1.000
_cell.length_b   1.000
_cell.length_c   1.000
_cell.angle_alpha   90.00
_cell.angle_beta   90.00
_cell.angle_gamma   90.00
#
_symmetry.space_group_name_H-M   'P 1'
#
loop_
_entity.id
_entity.type
_entity.pdbx_description
1 polymer ?
#
loop_
_entity_poly.entity_id
_entity_poly.type
_entity_poly.pdbx_seq_one_letter_code
_entity_poly.pdbx_strand_id
1 'polypeptide(L)'
;MKQLLIIPLLFISFLGFGQDPSKEDTLVIHLDTETYTKTETIEYKNPRLFPFTYEYLVDKRNDQPLTGLYKVITGPNSFFYCKYVSGVEANEGINFIEYYQNDKLVKMEIKGDMYMGTKYLSLPHYSCDKKIKGFFKEITSDAIVEEVVIKQKVKEDTVYWIVKSKRYPYKIPFEKHRLKGCF
;
A
#
# COMPACT_ATOMS: atom_id res chain seq x y z
N MET A 1 -41.39 -47.51 -23.12
CA MET A 1 -40.05 -47.48 -22.48
C MET A 1 -39.15 -46.49 -23.21
N LYS A 2 -38.87 -45.35 -22.57
CA LYS A 2 -37.72 -44.44 -22.75
C LYS A 2 -38.06 -43.19 -21.92
N GLN A 3 -37.60 -43.14 -20.67
CA GLN A 3 -37.68 -41.93 -19.85
C GLN A 3 -36.42 -41.12 -20.13
N LEU A 4 -36.59 -39.91 -20.68
CA LEU A 4 -35.54 -38.90 -20.75
C LEU A 4 -35.37 -38.31 -19.34
N LEU A 5 -34.25 -38.59 -18.70
CA LEU A 5 -33.78 -37.86 -17.53
C LEU A 5 -33.09 -36.58 -18.01
N ILE A 6 -33.81 -35.46 -17.87
CA ILE A 6 -33.26 -34.12 -18.05
C ILE A 6 -32.52 -33.78 -16.75
N ILE A 7 -31.20 -33.68 -16.82
CA ILE A 7 -30.36 -33.17 -15.73
C ILE A 7 -30.35 -31.63 -15.84
N PRO A 8 -30.87 -30.87 -14.88
CA PRO A 8 -30.60 -29.45 -14.83
C PRO A 8 -29.18 -29.26 -14.29
N LEU A 9 -28.30 -28.75 -15.17
CA LEU A 9 -26.95 -28.33 -14.82
C LEU A 9 -27.06 -27.18 -13.81
N LEU A 10 -26.72 -27.46 -12.55
CA LEU A 10 -26.55 -26.46 -11.50
C LEU A 10 -25.51 -25.42 -11.98
N PHE A 11 -26.00 -24.22 -12.33
CA PHE A 11 -25.19 -23.02 -12.42
C PHE A 11 -24.72 -22.68 -11.00
N ILE A 12 -23.62 -23.29 -10.57
CA ILE A 12 -22.92 -22.88 -9.36
C ILE A 12 -22.29 -21.53 -9.71
N SER A 13 -22.89 -20.51 -9.11
CA SER A 13 -22.40 -19.15 -8.97
C SER A 13 -20.89 -19.09 -8.78
N PHE A 14 -20.16 -18.65 -9.80
CA PHE A 14 -18.90 -17.95 -9.59
C PHE A 14 -19.24 -16.64 -8.87
N LEU A 15 -19.35 -16.71 -7.55
CA LEU A 15 -19.10 -15.57 -6.68
C LEU A 15 -17.64 -15.20 -6.91
N GLY A 16 -17.41 -14.37 -7.92
CA GLY A 16 -16.20 -13.58 -8.01
C GLY A 16 -16.16 -12.75 -6.75
N PHE A 17 -15.41 -13.23 -5.76
CA PHE A 17 -14.90 -12.39 -4.70
C PHE A 17 -14.16 -11.26 -5.40
N GLY A 18 -14.84 -10.13 -5.58
CA GLY A 18 -14.18 -8.86 -5.83
C GLY A 18 -13.29 -8.62 -4.63
N GLN A 19 -12.04 -9.07 -4.72
CA GLN A 19 -11.00 -8.59 -3.84
C GLN A 19 -10.93 -7.09 -4.11
N ASP A 20 -11.40 -6.34 -3.12
CA ASP A 20 -11.29 -4.89 -3.05
C ASP A 20 -9.79 -4.57 -3.26
N PRO A 21 -9.39 -3.96 -4.38
CA PRO A 21 -7.98 -3.72 -4.70
C PRO A 21 -7.30 -2.79 -3.67
N SER A 22 -8.07 -2.25 -2.72
CA SER A 22 -7.58 -1.50 -1.56
C SER A 22 -7.04 -2.37 -0.42
N LYS A 23 -7.22 -3.70 -0.45
CA LYS A 23 -6.80 -4.63 0.61
C LYS A 23 -5.67 -5.55 0.15
N GLU A 24 -4.52 -4.97 -0.19
CA GLU A 24 -3.29 -5.77 -0.31
C GLU A 24 -2.76 -6.05 1.10
N ASP A 25 -2.65 -7.33 1.47
CA ASP A 25 -2.03 -7.72 2.74
C ASP A 25 -0.57 -7.24 2.77
N THR A 26 -0.19 -6.49 3.83
CA THR A 26 1.18 -6.02 3.98
C THR A 26 2.08 -7.16 4.45
N LEU A 27 3.01 -7.59 3.61
CA LEU A 27 4.01 -8.60 3.94
C LEU A 27 5.24 -7.96 4.59
N VAL A 28 5.85 -8.59 5.58
CA VAL A 28 7.14 -8.13 6.14
C VAL A 28 8.27 -8.81 5.39
N ILE A 29 9.28 -8.02 5.00
CA ILE A 29 10.48 -8.55 4.33
C ILE A 29 11.74 -7.85 4.83
N HIS A 30 12.79 -8.59 5.11
CA HIS A 30 14.11 -8.07 5.46
C HIS A 30 14.96 -7.93 4.21
N LEU A 31 15.30 -6.69 3.85
CA LEU A 31 15.95 -6.39 2.58
C LEU A 31 17.28 -7.18 2.43
N ASP A 32 18.16 -7.11 3.42
CA ASP A 32 19.50 -7.71 3.32
C ASP A 32 19.49 -9.24 3.37
N THR A 33 18.56 -9.83 4.13
CA THR A 33 18.56 -11.27 4.40
C THR A 33 17.62 -12.05 3.50
N GLU A 34 16.49 -11.45 3.07
CA GLU A 34 15.43 -12.13 2.33
C GLU A 34 15.30 -11.70 0.87
N THR A 35 16.00 -10.65 0.43
CA THR A 35 15.97 -10.21 -0.97
C THR A 35 17.35 -10.16 -1.62
N TYR A 36 17.35 -10.06 -2.94
CA TYR A 36 18.51 -9.67 -3.74
C TYR A 36 18.05 -8.96 -5.01
N THR A 37 18.96 -8.17 -5.61
CA THR A 37 18.69 -7.44 -6.84
C THR A 37 19.07 -8.27 -8.06
N LYS A 38 18.20 -8.35 -9.06
CA LYS A 38 18.53 -8.81 -10.43
C LYS A 38 18.51 -7.62 -11.38
N THR A 39 19.34 -7.71 -12.41
CA THR A 39 19.41 -6.74 -13.49
C THR A 39 18.96 -7.42 -14.78
N GLU A 40 18.06 -6.80 -15.52
CA GLU A 40 17.62 -7.26 -16.83
C GLU A 40 17.85 -6.17 -17.88
N THR A 41 18.35 -6.60 -19.05
CA THR A 41 18.60 -5.72 -20.19
C THR A 41 17.69 -6.11 -21.35
N ILE A 42 16.83 -5.19 -21.73
CA ILE A 42 15.97 -5.31 -22.90
C ILE A 42 16.74 -4.76 -24.11
N GLU A 43 17.10 -5.65 -25.02
CA GLU A 43 17.70 -5.28 -26.29
C GLU A 43 16.61 -4.99 -27.34
N TYR A 44 16.71 -3.82 -27.97
CA TYR A 44 15.81 -3.46 -29.06
C TYR A 44 16.37 -3.93 -30.39
N LYS A 45 15.52 -4.54 -31.23
CA LYS A 45 15.88 -4.89 -32.61
C LYS A 45 16.14 -3.67 -33.50
N ASN A 46 15.69 -2.48 -33.09
CA ASN A 46 15.91 -1.24 -33.82
C ASN A 46 17.30 -0.66 -33.45
N PRO A 47 18.24 -0.51 -34.40
CA PRO A 47 19.60 -0.05 -34.13
C PRO A 47 19.69 1.43 -33.68
N ARG A 48 18.58 2.18 -33.70
CA ARG A 48 18.53 3.56 -33.19
C ARG A 48 18.12 3.66 -31.72
N LEU A 49 17.72 2.54 -31.10
CA LEU A 49 17.35 2.50 -29.69
C LEU A 49 18.48 1.88 -28.89
N PHE A 50 18.91 2.55 -27.83
CA PHE A 50 19.87 1.99 -26.89
C PHE A 50 19.19 0.91 -26.03
N PRO A 51 19.91 -0.16 -25.66
CA PRO A 51 19.40 -1.15 -24.71
C PRO A 51 18.90 -0.49 -23.44
N PHE A 52 17.80 -1.00 -22.90
CA PHE A 52 17.25 -0.53 -21.64
C PHE A 52 17.58 -1.53 -20.54
N THR A 53 18.33 -1.09 -19.54
CA THR A 53 18.66 -1.92 -18.37
C THR A 53 17.85 -1.44 -17.17
N TYR A 54 17.25 -2.38 -16.45
CA TYR A 54 16.55 -2.09 -15.21
C TYR A 54 16.89 -3.11 -14.13
N GLU A 55 16.77 -2.67 -12.88
CA GLU A 55 16.99 -3.48 -11.70
C GLU A 55 15.67 -3.76 -11.00
N TYR A 56 15.53 -4.94 -10.43
CA TYR A 56 14.35 -5.33 -9.66
C TYR A 56 14.73 -6.24 -8.49
N LEU A 57 13.96 -6.16 -7.41
CA LEU A 57 14.12 -6.97 -6.22
C LEU A 57 13.41 -8.32 -6.34
N VAL A 58 14.10 -9.36 -5.89
CA VAL A 58 13.65 -10.75 -5.92
C VAL A 58 13.61 -11.31 -4.49
N ASP A 59 12.55 -12.04 -4.16
CA ASP A 59 12.45 -12.81 -2.91
C ASP A 59 13.33 -14.07 -3.00
N LYS A 60 14.29 -14.20 -2.08
CA LYS A 60 15.21 -15.35 -2.02
C LYS A 60 14.51 -16.68 -1.80
N ARG A 61 13.32 -16.70 -1.20
CA ARG A 61 12.61 -17.92 -0.78
C ARG A 61 11.98 -18.67 -1.96
N ASN A 62 11.52 -17.94 -2.97
CA ASN A 62 10.79 -18.49 -4.11
C ASN A 62 11.36 -18.07 -5.48
N ASP A 63 12.42 -17.27 -5.50
CA ASP A 63 13.07 -16.74 -6.70
C ASP A 63 12.12 -15.95 -7.63
N GLN A 64 11.11 -15.31 -7.06
CA GLN A 64 10.16 -14.47 -7.79
C GLN A 64 10.37 -12.97 -7.50
N PRO A 65 10.14 -12.08 -8.50
CA PRO A 65 10.15 -10.65 -8.26
C PRO A 65 9.10 -10.25 -7.21
N LEU A 66 9.45 -9.31 -6.32
CA LEU A 66 8.51 -8.83 -5.31
C LEU A 66 7.27 -8.21 -5.94
N THR A 67 6.09 -8.66 -5.51
CA THR A 67 4.81 -8.11 -5.97
C THR A 67 3.90 -7.90 -4.77
N GLY A 68 3.31 -6.71 -4.65
CA GLY A 68 2.43 -6.31 -3.55
C GLY A 68 3.06 -5.27 -2.60
N LEU A 69 2.39 -5.00 -1.49
CA LEU A 69 2.82 -4.04 -0.47
C LEU A 69 3.64 -4.71 0.64
N TYR A 70 4.83 -4.17 0.90
CA TYR A 70 5.76 -4.72 1.87
C TYR A 70 6.11 -3.71 2.96
N LYS A 71 6.28 -4.21 4.19
CA LYS A 71 7.12 -3.59 5.23
C LYS A 71 8.55 -4.08 5.04
N VAL A 72 9.38 -3.27 4.38
CA VAL A 72 10.78 -3.54 4.11
C VAL A 72 11.62 -3.15 5.33
N ILE A 73 12.13 -4.13 6.05
CA ILE A 73 13.05 -3.97 7.17
C ILE A 73 14.47 -3.76 6.61
N THR A 74 15.09 -2.64 6.96
CA THR A 74 16.46 -2.27 6.53
C THR A 74 17.48 -2.37 7.67
N GLY A 75 17.05 -2.81 8.85
CA GLY A 75 17.86 -2.85 10.05
C GLY A 75 17.03 -3.08 11.32
N PRO A 76 17.65 -3.16 12.50
CA PRO A 76 16.99 -3.60 13.75
C PRO A 76 15.78 -2.77 14.16
N ASN A 77 15.78 -1.46 13.86
CA ASN A 77 14.71 -0.53 14.19
C ASN A 77 14.33 0.35 12.98
N SER A 78 14.62 -0.11 11.77
CA SER A 78 14.44 0.68 10.55
C SER A 78 13.60 -0.08 9.54
N PHE A 79 12.54 0.55 9.06
CA PHE A 79 11.68 -0.05 8.07
C PHE A 79 10.96 0.98 7.22
N PHE A 80 10.68 0.62 5.98
CA PHE A 80 9.87 1.42 5.10
C PHE A 80 8.79 0.59 4.47
N TYR A 81 7.65 1.20 4.15
CA TYR A 81 6.67 0.50 3.34
C TYR A 81 6.93 0.75 1.87
N CYS A 82 6.79 -0.26 1.02
CA CYS A 82 6.94 -0.08 -0.41
C CYS A 82 6.05 -1.05 -1.15
N LYS A 83 5.34 -0.54 -2.16
CA LYS A 83 4.64 -1.39 -3.11
C LYS A 83 5.61 -1.74 -4.22
N TYR A 84 5.75 -3.03 -4.50
CA TYR A 84 6.53 -3.52 -5.63
C TYR A 84 5.58 -4.08 -6.70
N VAL A 85 5.90 -3.78 -7.96
CA VAL A 85 5.27 -4.39 -9.14
C VAL A 85 6.38 -5.04 -9.95
N SER A 86 6.37 -6.37 -10.03
CA SER A 86 7.42 -7.15 -10.70
C SER A 86 8.83 -6.81 -10.20
N GLY A 87 8.98 -6.61 -8.88
CA GLY A 87 10.24 -6.31 -8.20
C GLY A 87 10.68 -4.85 -8.30
N VAL A 88 9.97 -4.00 -9.04
CA VAL A 88 10.27 -2.57 -9.16
C VAL A 88 9.39 -1.78 -8.19
N GLU A 89 9.95 -0.76 -7.53
CA GLU A 89 9.16 0.13 -6.67
C GLU A 89 8.08 0.86 -7.48
N ALA A 90 6.82 0.67 -7.09
CA ALA A 90 5.72 1.41 -7.66
C ALA A 90 5.75 2.84 -7.12
N ASN A 91 6.14 3.79 -7.97
CA ASN A 91 6.13 5.23 -7.68
C ASN A 91 4.72 5.85 -7.78
N GLU A 92 3.68 5.02 -7.88
CA GLU A 92 2.31 5.45 -8.14
C GLU A 92 1.56 5.77 -6.84
N GLY A 93 1.86 6.95 -6.29
CA GLY A 93 1.02 7.63 -5.31
C GLY A 93 1.10 7.14 -3.86
N ILE A 94 0.09 7.55 -3.09
CA ILE A 94 0.02 7.33 -1.64
C ILE A 94 -0.27 5.86 -1.34
N ASN A 95 0.70 5.19 -0.72
CA ASN A 95 0.60 3.87 -0.14
C ASN A 95 -0.01 3.93 1.27
N PHE A 96 -0.91 3.00 1.56
CA PHE A 96 -1.62 2.89 2.84
C PHE A 96 -1.37 1.51 3.44
N ILE A 97 -1.12 1.47 4.75
CA ILE A 97 -1.13 0.24 5.53
C ILE A 97 -2.21 0.40 6.58
N GLU A 98 -3.13 -0.54 6.58
CA GLU A 98 -4.30 -0.56 7.44
C GLU A 98 -4.18 -1.71 8.43
N TYR A 99 -4.42 -1.43 9.71
CA TYR A 99 -4.35 -2.42 10.78
C TYR A 99 -5.74 -2.59 11.38
N TYR A 100 -6.28 -3.80 11.30
CA TYR A 100 -7.62 -4.12 11.79
C TYR A 100 -7.55 -4.95 13.08
N GLN A 101 -8.46 -4.67 14.00
CA GLN A 101 -8.73 -5.49 15.18
C GLN A 101 -10.23 -5.68 15.29
N ASN A 102 -10.71 -6.94 15.27
CA ASN A 102 -12.14 -7.27 15.29
C ASN A 102 -12.93 -6.51 14.20
N ASP A 103 -12.46 -6.59 12.95
CA ASP A 103 -13.01 -5.89 11.77
C ASP A 103 -13.05 -4.35 11.84
N LYS A 104 -12.46 -3.75 12.88
CA LYS A 104 -12.34 -2.31 13.04
C LYS A 104 -10.93 -1.85 12.70
N LEU A 105 -10.81 -0.83 11.85
CA LEU A 105 -9.55 -0.16 11.58
C LEU A 105 -9.07 0.58 12.85
N VAL A 106 -7.93 0.17 13.40
CA VAL A 106 -7.37 0.71 14.66
C VAL A 106 -6.10 1.52 14.46
N LYS A 107 -5.34 1.26 13.38
CA LYS A 107 -4.12 1.99 13.04
C LYS A 107 -4.00 2.11 11.52
N MET A 108 -3.40 3.21 11.07
CA MET A 108 -3.09 3.43 9.65
C MET A 108 -1.69 4.05 9.50
N GLU A 109 -0.93 3.63 8.50
CA GLU A 109 0.33 4.24 8.10
C GLU A 109 0.27 4.63 6.62
N ILE A 110 0.79 5.82 6.30
CA ILE A 110 0.62 6.45 5.00
C ILE A 110 1.98 6.92 4.49
N LYS A 111 2.41 6.42 3.34
CA LYS A 111 3.67 6.80 2.66
C LYS A 111 3.34 7.21 1.22
N GLY A 112 4.19 7.98 0.56
CA GLY A 112 4.12 8.09 -0.91
C GLY A 112 3.41 9.32 -1.45
N ASP A 113 3.30 10.38 -0.65
CA ASP A 113 3.16 11.71 -1.25
C ASP A 113 4.56 12.28 -1.49
N MET A 114 4.78 12.87 -2.67
CA MET A 114 6.04 13.55 -3.05
C MET A 114 6.46 14.56 -1.96
N TYR A 115 5.49 15.12 -1.23
CA TYR A 115 5.71 16.07 -0.15
C TYR A 115 6.20 15.46 1.17
N MET A 116 6.12 14.14 1.37
CA MET A 116 6.59 13.49 2.60
C MET A 116 8.08 13.11 2.56
N GLY A 117 8.68 12.98 1.37
CA GLY A 117 10.10 12.62 1.23
C GLY A 117 10.45 11.32 1.95
N THR A 118 11.43 11.37 2.86
CA THR A 118 11.85 10.23 3.70
C THR A 118 10.95 9.98 4.90
N LYS A 119 9.75 10.55 4.93
CA LYS A 119 8.83 10.45 6.05
C LYS A 119 7.58 9.71 5.67
N TYR A 120 6.89 9.22 6.69
CA TYR A 120 5.56 8.66 6.54
C TYR A 120 4.67 9.16 7.68
N LEU A 121 3.36 9.19 7.44
CA LEU A 121 2.36 9.59 8.42
C LEU A 121 1.80 8.36 9.14
N SER A 122 1.96 8.31 10.46
CA SER A 122 1.49 7.24 11.33
C SER A 122 0.30 7.69 12.16
N LEU A 123 -0.79 6.91 12.13
CA LEU A 123 -2.00 7.08 12.94
C LEU A 123 -2.16 5.87 13.86
N PRO A 124 -1.55 5.89 15.06
CA PRO A 124 -1.55 4.73 15.96
C PRO A 124 -2.92 4.40 16.55
N HIS A 125 -3.82 5.39 16.57
CA HIS A 125 -5.20 5.24 17.04
C HIS A 125 -6.14 5.90 16.02
N TYR A 126 -6.42 5.17 14.94
CA TYR A 126 -7.36 5.62 13.94
C TYR A 126 -8.79 5.60 14.51
N SER A 127 -9.52 6.69 14.31
CA SER A 127 -10.94 6.82 14.63
C SER A 127 -11.62 7.70 13.59
N CYS A 128 -12.95 7.60 13.51
CA CYS A 128 -13.78 8.41 12.62
C CYS A 128 -14.04 9.83 13.16
N ASP A 129 -13.17 10.31 14.04
CA ASP A 129 -13.33 11.61 14.67
C ASP A 129 -12.99 12.73 13.69
N LYS A 130 -13.69 13.87 13.84
CA LYS A 130 -13.41 15.09 13.05
C LYS A 130 -11.94 15.54 13.14
N LYS A 131 -11.23 15.14 14.19
CA LYS A 131 -9.81 15.39 14.41
C LYS A 131 -9.11 14.12 14.83
N ILE A 132 -8.09 13.72 14.08
CA ILE A 132 -7.25 12.56 14.38
C ILE A 132 -5.86 13.06 14.73
N LYS A 133 -5.25 12.49 15.77
CA LYS A 133 -3.84 12.72 16.09
C LYS A 133 -2.96 11.74 15.31
N GLY A 134 -1.89 12.25 14.74
CA GLY A 134 -0.91 11.46 14.01
C GLY A 134 0.51 11.94 14.24
N PHE A 135 1.45 11.21 13.68
CA PHE A 135 2.87 11.51 13.77
C PHE A 135 3.51 11.39 12.40
N PHE A 136 4.29 12.39 12.02
CA PHE A 136 5.29 12.18 11.00
C PHE A 136 6.48 11.48 11.61
N LYS A 137 6.93 10.43 10.95
CA LYS A 137 8.08 9.63 11.36
C LYS A 137 9.09 9.52 10.23
N GLU A 138 10.37 9.48 10.59
CA GLU A 138 11.42 9.13 9.63
C GLU A 138 11.30 7.65 9.26
N ILE A 139 11.36 7.37 7.97
CA ILE A 139 11.27 6.02 7.44
C ILE A 139 12.47 5.16 7.90
N THR A 140 13.66 5.73 8.01
CA THR A 140 14.86 4.95 8.33
C THR A 140 15.06 4.69 9.81
N SER A 141 14.40 5.39 10.72
CA SER A 141 14.66 5.25 12.17
C SER A 141 13.41 5.09 13.01
N ASP A 142 12.24 5.15 12.37
CA ASP A 142 10.93 5.24 13.04
C ASP A 142 10.77 6.42 14.01
N ALA A 143 11.76 7.33 14.06
CA ALA A 143 11.78 8.44 14.98
C ALA A 143 10.66 9.44 14.66
N ILE A 144 9.95 9.89 15.70
CA ILE A 144 8.92 10.91 15.57
C ILE A 144 9.58 12.25 15.23
N VAL A 145 9.22 12.79 14.07
CA VAL A 145 9.67 14.10 13.57
C VAL A 145 8.73 15.20 14.03
N GLU A 146 7.42 14.95 13.97
CA GLU A 146 6.39 15.94 14.28
C GLU A 146 5.07 15.26 14.71
N GLU A 147 4.42 15.78 15.75
CA GLU A 147 3.02 15.48 16.04
C GLU A 147 2.12 16.36 15.18
N VAL A 148 1.14 15.76 14.50
CA VAL A 148 0.20 16.45 13.63
C VAL A 148 -1.24 16.20 14.03
N VAL A 149 -2.10 17.19 13.75
CA VAL A 149 -3.55 17.03 13.88
C VAL A 149 -4.16 17.05 12.49
N ILE A 150 -4.92 16.01 12.19
CA ILE A 150 -5.58 15.82 10.91
C ILE A 150 -7.05 16.16 11.09
N LYS A 151 -7.54 17.13 10.32
CA LYS A 151 -8.98 17.39 10.25
C LYS A 151 -9.59 16.61 9.11
N GLN A 152 -10.61 15.81 9.40
CA GLN A 152 -11.39 15.14 8.37
C GLN A 152 -12.54 16.05 7.90
N LYS A 153 -12.68 16.20 6.58
CA LYS A 153 -13.82 16.88 5.96
C LYS A 153 -14.41 15.98 4.88
N VAL A 154 -15.69 15.64 5.04
CA VAL A 154 -16.43 14.83 4.08
C VAL A 154 -17.09 15.74 3.05
N LYS A 155 -17.01 15.39 1.77
CA LYS A 155 -17.76 16.02 0.69
C LYS A 155 -18.11 14.95 -0.35
N GLU A 156 -19.40 14.76 -0.63
CA GLU A 156 -19.88 13.75 -1.59
C GLU A 156 -19.26 12.38 -1.26
N ASP A 157 -18.58 11.73 -2.20
CA ASP A 157 -17.95 10.41 -2.01
C ASP A 157 -16.46 10.49 -1.61
N THR A 158 -15.99 11.68 -1.23
CA THR A 158 -14.60 11.95 -0.88
C THR A 158 -14.48 12.41 0.58
N VAL A 159 -13.49 11.88 1.28
CA VAL A 159 -13.03 12.36 2.58
C VAL A 159 -11.72 13.09 2.35
N TYR A 160 -11.63 14.34 2.78
CA TYR A 160 -10.40 15.12 2.70
C TYR A 160 -9.77 15.20 4.08
N TRP A 161 -8.53 14.77 4.19
CA TRP A 161 -7.74 15.00 5.39
C TRP A 161 -6.90 16.24 5.20
N ILE A 162 -7.08 17.19 6.10
CA ILE A 162 -6.29 18.42 6.14
C ILE A 162 -5.28 18.23 7.27
N VAL A 163 -4.04 17.94 6.90
CA VAL A 163 -2.96 17.72 7.84
C VAL A 163 -2.42 19.07 8.30
N LYS A 164 -2.59 19.39 9.57
CA LYS A 164 -2.05 20.60 10.18
C LYS A 164 -0.65 20.31 10.73
N SER A 165 0.36 20.46 9.88
CA SER A 165 1.76 20.54 10.28
C SER A 165 2.21 22.00 10.26
N LYS A 166 3.17 22.34 11.13
CA LYS A 166 3.78 23.68 11.17
C LYS A 166 4.65 23.93 9.93
N ARG A 167 5.21 22.88 9.35
CA ARG A 167 6.18 22.97 8.25
C ARG A 167 5.58 22.59 6.90
N TYR A 168 4.65 21.64 6.89
CA TYR A 168 4.11 21.06 5.67
C TYR A 168 2.60 20.86 5.82
N PRO A 169 1.77 21.91 5.71
CA PRO A 169 0.33 21.72 5.61
C PRO A 169 -0.01 21.17 4.22
N TYR A 170 -0.75 20.06 4.17
CA TYR A 170 -1.21 19.48 2.90
C TYR A 170 -2.57 18.80 3.09
N LYS A 171 -3.20 18.49 1.96
CA LYS A 171 -4.56 17.97 1.88
C LYS A 171 -4.51 16.64 1.12
N ILE A 172 -4.89 15.57 1.80
CA ILE A 172 -4.94 14.22 1.22
C ILE A 172 -6.41 13.89 0.89
N PRO A 173 -6.77 13.64 -0.38
CA PRO A 173 -8.09 13.13 -0.74
C PRO A 173 -8.16 11.61 -0.53
N PHE A 174 -9.31 11.12 -0.06
CA PHE A 174 -9.62 9.71 0.12
C PHE A 174 -11.01 9.42 -0.44
N GLU A 175 -11.20 8.25 -1.01
CA GLU A 175 -12.53 7.73 -1.30
C GLU A 175 -13.19 7.24 -0.01
N LYS A 176 -14.48 7.56 0.20
CA LYS A 176 -15.21 7.20 1.42
C LYS A 176 -15.14 5.72 1.76
N HIS A 177 -15.23 4.85 0.75
CA HIS A 177 -15.30 3.40 0.95
C HIS A 177 -14.02 2.82 1.56
N ARG A 178 -12.88 3.54 1.50
CA ARG A 178 -11.63 3.14 2.16
C ARG A 178 -11.66 3.38 3.67
N LEU A 179 -12.45 4.34 4.15
CA LEU A 179 -12.58 4.65 5.57
C LEU A 179 -13.85 4.00 6.15
N LYS A 180 -13.95 2.66 6.03
CA LYS A 180 -15.11 1.88 6.46
C LYS A 180 -15.47 2.16 7.91
N GLY A 181 -16.75 2.42 8.18
CA GLY A 181 -17.30 2.68 9.51
C GLY A 181 -17.32 4.14 9.95
N CYS A 182 -16.90 5.09 9.11
CA CYS A 182 -16.86 6.51 9.46
C CYS A 182 -17.98 7.37 8.86
N PHE A 183 -18.62 6.94 7.77
CA PHE A 183 -19.56 7.75 6.98
C PHE A 183 -20.67 6.92 6.35
#